data_AF-A0A973SPZ1-F1
#
_entry.id   AF-A0A973SPZ1-F1
#
_cell.length_a   1.000
_cell.length_b   1.000
_cell.length_c   1.000
_cell.angle_alpha   90.00
_cell.angle_beta   90.00
_cell.angle_gamma   90.00
#
_symmetry.space_group_name_H-M   'P 1'
#
loop_
_entity.id
_entity.type
_entity.pdbx_description
1 polymer ?
#
loop_
_entity_poly.entity_id
_entity_poly.type
_entity_poly.pdbx_seq_one_letter_code
_entity_poly.pdbx_strand_id
1 'polypeptide(L)'
;MGHVRNAAHHDGSPLYVTDPAPALGDRVEVFLRTPREVRRAHVRTAPDGEPRFTEAAVDRVTETETWWRASVEVVNPETGYRFLLDTPRGPRWLTAAGESRLEVTDAGDFTLTAYPPPPAWAADAVVYQIFPDRFARSGRVTEPLPPWASAA
;
A
#
# COMPACT_ATOMS: atom_id res chain seq x y z
N MET A 1 -11.64 -21.55 12.69
CA MET A 1 -11.13 -20.36 13.40
C MET A 1 -9.74 -20.09 12.89
N GLY A 2 -9.58 -19.14 11.96
CA GLY A 2 -8.29 -18.91 11.29
C GLY A 2 -7.28 -18.32 12.27
N HIS A 3 -6.17 -19.01 12.50
CA HIS A 3 -5.03 -18.42 13.17
C HIS A 3 -4.61 -17.20 12.36
N VAL A 4 -4.80 -15.99 12.89
CA VAL A 4 -4.09 -14.81 12.40
C VAL A 4 -2.62 -15.16 12.57
N ARG A 5 -1.94 -15.47 11.47
CA ARG A 5 -0.50 -15.72 11.53
C ARG A 5 0.13 -14.44 12.07
N ASN A 6 0.83 -14.56 13.20
CA ASN A 6 1.79 -13.55 13.62
C ASN A 6 2.90 -13.54 12.55
N ALA A 7 2.72 -12.73 11.52
CA ALA A 7 3.57 -12.62 10.34
C ALA A 7 4.01 -11.18 10.17
N ALA A 8 5.11 -10.98 9.44
CA ALA A 8 5.58 -9.64 9.11
C ALA A 8 4.53 -8.89 8.29
N HIS A 9 4.32 -7.62 8.59
CA HIS A 9 3.28 -6.79 7.98
C HIS A 9 3.71 -5.34 7.81
N HIS A 10 3.40 -4.81 6.64
CA HIS A 10 3.50 -3.42 6.25
C HIS A 10 2.43 -3.15 5.17
N ASP A 11 1.85 -1.96 5.15
CA ASP A 11 0.95 -1.48 4.10
C ASP A 11 1.05 0.05 3.97
N GLY A 12 0.31 0.66 3.03
CA GLY A 12 0.33 2.11 2.78
C GLY A 12 -0.50 2.95 3.75
N SER A 13 -1.05 2.38 4.83
CA SER A 13 -1.90 3.12 5.76
C SER A 13 -1.08 4.08 6.65
N PRO A 14 -1.73 5.07 7.29
CA PRO A 14 -1.07 6.00 8.21
C PRO A 14 -0.41 5.33 9.44
N LEU A 15 -0.72 4.06 9.72
CA LEU A 15 -0.05 3.28 10.77
C LEU A 15 1.37 2.86 10.37
N TYR A 16 1.62 2.75 9.07
CA TYR A 16 2.87 2.22 8.52
C TYR A 16 3.62 3.21 7.62
N VAL A 17 2.99 4.29 7.18
CA VAL A 17 3.60 5.33 6.36
C VAL A 17 3.23 6.69 6.94
N THR A 18 4.22 7.50 7.29
CA THR A 18 4.00 8.82 7.91
C THR A 18 3.38 9.86 6.98
N ASP A 19 3.72 9.79 5.69
CA ASP A 19 3.18 10.65 4.65
C ASP A 19 2.78 9.81 3.43
N PRO A 20 1.48 9.65 3.15
CA PRO A 20 1.00 8.87 2.01
C PRO A 20 1.08 9.63 0.67
N ALA A 21 1.38 10.94 0.68
CA ALA A 21 1.49 11.77 -0.52
C ALA A 21 2.70 12.73 -0.44
N PRO A 22 3.93 12.19 -0.31
CA PRO A 22 5.14 12.98 -0.12
C PRO A 22 5.52 13.78 -1.37
N ALA A 23 6.30 14.85 -1.23
CA ALA A 23 6.92 15.53 -2.36
C ALA A 23 8.26 14.87 -2.76
N LEU A 24 8.75 15.20 -3.96
CA LEU A 24 10.10 14.82 -4.38
C LEU A 24 11.15 15.46 -3.46
N GLY A 25 12.11 14.65 -3.02
CA GLY A 25 13.15 15.04 -2.07
C GLY A 25 12.78 14.82 -0.60
N ASP A 26 11.52 14.51 -0.29
CA ASP A 26 11.10 14.21 1.07
C ASP A 26 11.66 12.88 1.56
N ARG A 27 11.73 12.75 2.88
CA ARG A 27 12.03 11.52 3.58
C ARG A 27 10.79 11.05 4.32
N VAL A 28 10.32 9.86 3.95
CA VAL A 28 9.14 9.24 4.55
C VAL A 28 9.59 8.14 5.49
N GLU A 29 9.13 8.21 6.74
CA GLU A 29 9.31 7.11 7.67
C GLU A 29 8.28 6.02 7.37
N VAL A 30 8.79 4.81 7.13
CA VAL A 30 8.00 3.59 6.96
C VAL A 30 8.20 2.68 8.17
N PHE A 31 7.10 2.08 8.64
CA PHE A 31 7.11 1.16 9.76
C PHE A 31 6.86 -0.26 9.29
N LEU A 32 7.42 -1.23 10.01
CA LEU A 32 7.22 -2.64 9.75
C LEU A 32 6.91 -3.32 11.07
N ARG A 33 5.88 -4.15 11.11
CA ARG A 33 5.57 -5.00 12.27
C ARG A 33 6.03 -6.42 11.99
N THR A 34 6.75 -7.05 12.90
CA THR A 34 7.19 -8.45 12.77
C THR A 34 7.00 -9.23 14.05
N PRO A 35 7.00 -10.58 13.99
CA PRO A 35 7.24 -11.41 15.16
C PRO A 35 8.59 -11.09 15.81
N ARG A 36 8.70 -11.36 17.12
CA ARG A 36 9.91 -11.11 17.93
C ARG A 36 11.18 -11.85 17.46
N GLU A 37 11.03 -12.89 16.65
CA GLU A 37 12.16 -13.70 16.19
C GLU A 37 12.98 -13.05 15.06
N VAL A 38 12.45 -12.01 14.41
CA VAL A 38 13.20 -11.22 13.42
C VAL A 38 14.29 -10.44 14.13
N ARG A 39 15.54 -10.62 13.67
CA ARG A 39 16.74 -10.05 14.33
C ARG A 39 17.10 -8.67 13.81
N ARG A 40 16.91 -8.46 12.50
CA ARG A 40 17.17 -7.20 11.78
C ARG A 40 16.19 -7.07 10.64
N ALA A 41 15.87 -5.84 10.29
CA ALA A 41 15.11 -5.49 9.09
C ALA A 41 15.85 -4.39 8.33
N HIS A 42 15.81 -4.43 7.01
CA HIS A 42 16.31 -3.37 6.14
C HIS A 42 15.21 -2.99 5.17
N VAL A 43 15.15 -1.71 4.80
CA VAL A 43 14.46 -1.30 3.58
C VAL A 43 15.47 -1.30 2.44
N ARG A 44 15.10 -1.95 1.34
CA ARG A 44 15.81 -1.87 0.07
C ARG A 44 15.05 -0.95 -0.88
N THR A 45 15.75 0.02 -1.45
CA THR A 45 15.29 0.84 -2.57
C THR A 45 16.22 0.68 -3.78
N ALA A 46 15.83 1.19 -4.94
CA ALA A 46 16.67 1.22 -6.14
C ALA A 46 16.45 2.51 -6.96
N PRO A 47 16.77 3.69 -6.40
CA PRO A 47 16.41 4.98 -6.99
C PRO A 47 17.02 5.24 -8.39
N ASP A 48 18.19 4.68 -8.65
CA ASP A 48 18.98 4.79 -9.88
C ASP A 48 19.18 3.41 -10.54
N GLY A 49 18.34 2.42 -10.16
CA GLY A 49 18.48 1.03 -10.58
C GLY A 49 19.48 0.22 -9.75
N GLU A 50 20.29 0.85 -8.90
CA GLU A 50 21.20 0.16 -8.00
C GLU A 50 20.58 -0.04 -6.60
N PRO A 51 20.66 -1.26 -6.03
CA PRO A 51 20.12 -1.52 -4.69
C PRO A 51 20.80 -0.68 -3.61
N ARG A 52 19.99 0.02 -2.81
CA ARG A 52 20.41 0.70 -1.58
C ARG A 52 19.68 0.09 -0.40
N PHE A 53 20.41 -0.16 0.69
CA PHE A 53 19.85 -0.74 1.91
C PHE A 53 19.98 0.23 3.07
N THR A 54 18.84 0.53 3.70
CA THR A 54 18.77 1.28 4.95
C THR A 54 18.36 0.32 6.06
N GLU A 55 19.19 0.16 7.09
CA GLU A 55 18.83 -0.65 8.26
C GLU A 55 17.70 0.04 9.05
N ALA A 56 16.68 -0.73 9.42
CA ALA A 56 15.57 -0.24 10.21
C ALA A 56 15.93 -0.26 11.71
N ALA A 57 15.60 0.82 12.41
CA ALA A 57 15.71 0.89 13.85
C ALA A 57 14.47 0.27 14.52
N VAL A 58 14.62 -0.27 15.73
CA VAL A 58 13.46 -0.67 16.54
C VAL A 58 12.74 0.58 17.02
N ASP A 59 11.46 0.70 16.66
CA ASP A 59 10.56 1.78 17.09
C ASP A 59 9.94 1.48 18.45
N ARG A 60 9.34 0.29 18.56
CA ARG A 60 8.70 -0.18 19.79
C ARG A 60 8.62 -1.70 19.78
N VAL A 61 8.38 -2.25 20.96
CA VAL A 61 8.29 -3.68 21.19
C VAL A 61 7.05 -3.95 22.03
N THR A 62 6.25 -4.92 21.61
CA THR A 62 5.10 -5.40 22.37
C THR A 62 5.38 -6.81 22.92
N GLU A 63 4.40 -7.39 23.60
CA GLU A 63 4.49 -8.77 24.08
C GLU A 63 4.74 -9.77 22.94
N THR A 64 4.18 -9.52 21.75
CA THR A 64 4.17 -10.47 20.63
C THR A 64 4.95 -10.00 19.41
N GLU A 65 5.30 -8.71 19.33
CA GLU A 65 5.79 -8.08 18.09
C GLU A 65 6.96 -7.12 18.34
N THR A 66 7.76 -6.95 17.30
CA THR A 66 8.71 -5.84 17.15
C THR A 66 8.22 -4.93 16.04
N TRP A 67 8.17 -3.64 16.32
CA TRP A 67 7.93 -2.61 15.32
C TRP A 67 9.25 -1.96 14.96
N TRP A 68 9.52 -1.87 13.67
CA TRP A 68 10.71 -1.29 13.08
C TRP A 68 10.34 -0.01 12.35
N ARG A 69 11.28 0.92 12.22
CA ARG A 69 11.17 2.17 11.48
C ARG A 69 12.39 2.35 10.59
N ALA A 70 12.17 2.73 9.34
CA ALA A 70 13.23 3.12 8.41
C ALA A 70 12.81 4.34 7.60
N SER A 71 13.79 5.14 7.20
CA SER A 71 13.59 6.32 6.37
C SER A 71 13.78 5.98 4.89
N VAL A 72 12.83 6.37 4.03
CA VAL A 72 12.88 6.22 2.58
C VAL A 72 12.90 7.59 1.93
N GLU A 73 13.90 7.86 1.09
CA GLU A 73 14.02 9.11 0.34
C GLU A 73 13.24 9.00 -0.98
N VAL A 74 12.34 9.95 -1.23
CA VAL A 74 11.45 9.99 -2.40
C VAL A 74 12.14 10.76 -3.52
N VAL A 75 13.01 10.09 -4.26
CA VAL A 75 13.79 10.75 -5.33
C VAL A 75 13.13 10.65 -6.71
N ASN A 76 12.23 9.68 -6.89
CA ASN A 76 11.47 9.47 -8.13
C ASN A 76 9.96 9.65 -7.87
N PRO A 77 9.16 10.03 -8.89
CA PRO A 77 7.71 10.14 -8.77
C PRO A 77 7.06 8.87 -8.22
N GLU A 78 7.62 7.72 -8.55
CA GLU A 78 7.31 6.42 -7.95
C GLU A 78 8.60 5.85 -7.33
N THR A 79 8.61 5.72 -6.01
CA THR A 79 9.73 5.15 -5.27
C THR A 79 9.34 3.77 -4.75
N GLY A 80 9.80 2.74 -5.45
CA GLY A 80 9.63 1.34 -5.08
C GLY A 80 10.56 0.92 -3.95
N TYR A 81 10.04 0.15 -2.98
CA TYR A 81 10.81 -0.38 -1.86
C TYR A 81 10.26 -1.71 -1.36
N ARG A 82 11.13 -2.45 -0.67
CA ARG A 82 10.81 -3.74 -0.04
C ARG A 82 11.61 -3.93 1.25
N PHE A 83 11.15 -4.84 2.12
CA PHE A 83 11.89 -5.17 3.33
C PHE A 83 12.68 -6.47 3.17
N LEU A 84 13.90 -6.47 3.70
CA LEU A 84 14.71 -7.67 3.92
C LEU A 84 14.76 -7.98 5.41
N LEU A 85 14.30 -9.16 5.79
CA LEU A 85 14.17 -9.62 7.18
C LEU A 85 15.20 -10.72 7.46
N ASP A 86 16.00 -10.54 8.50
CA ASP A 86 16.84 -11.60 9.07
C ASP A 86 16.03 -12.43 10.06
N THR A 87 15.67 -13.66 9.66
CA THR A 87 14.89 -14.58 10.49
C THR A 87 15.71 -15.80 10.89
N PRO A 88 15.32 -16.57 11.93
CA PRO A 88 15.99 -17.82 12.28
C PRO A 88 15.98 -18.87 11.16
N ARG A 89 15.06 -18.76 10.20
CA ARG A 89 14.92 -19.69 9.06
C ARG A 89 15.56 -19.15 7.77
N GLY A 90 16.48 -18.18 7.91
CA GLY A 90 17.14 -17.48 6.82
C GLY A 90 16.42 -16.19 6.41
N PRO A 91 16.96 -15.48 5.40
CA PRO A 91 16.39 -14.22 4.96
C PRO A 91 14.98 -14.38 4.36
N ARG A 92 14.16 -13.35 4.54
CA ARG A 92 12.84 -13.21 3.92
C ARG A 92 12.69 -11.82 3.31
N TRP A 93 12.05 -11.77 2.15
CA TRP A 93 11.67 -10.53 1.49
C TRP A 93 10.20 -10.28 1.75
N LEU A 94 9.85 -9.07 2.16
CA LEU A 94 8.46 -8.63 2.24
C LEU A 94 8.22 -7.51 1.24
N THR A 95 7.23 -7.72 0.39
CA THR A 95 6.78 -6.81 -0.67
C THR A 95 5.27 -6.60 -0.55
N ALA A 96 4.67 -5.71 -1.35
CA ALA A 96 3.22 -5.55 -1.39
C ALA A 96 2.49 -6.81 -1.88
N ALA A 97 3.17 -7.64 -2.68
CA ALA A 97 2.68 -8.95 -3.10
C ALA A 97 2.78 -10.04 -2.00
N GLY A 98 3.39 -9.73 -0.85
CA GLY A 98 3.57 -10.64 0.29
C GLY A 98 5.02 -11.07 0.53
N GLU A 99 5.17 -12.07 1.39
CA GLU A 99 6.48 -12.59 1.82
C GLU A 99 7.03 -13.65 0.85
N SER A 100 8.32 -13.57 0.54
CA SER A 100 9.06 -14.53 -0.27
C SER A 100 10.37 -14.97 0.39
N ARG A 101 10.83 -16.18 0.07
CA ARG A 101 12.15 -16.70 0.48
C ARG A 101 13.28 -16.27 -0.44
N LEU A 102 12.94 -15.87 -1.66
CA LEU A 102 13.87 -15.45 -2.71
C LEU A 102 13.61 -13.98 -3.02
N GLU A 103 14.64 -13.28 -3.47
CA GLU A 103 14.43 -11.95 -4.04
C GLU A 103 13.59 -12.10 -5.31
N VAL A 104 12.52 -11.30 -5.39
CA VAL A 104 11.59 -11.27 -6.52
C VAL A 104 11.82 -10.02 -7.35
N THR A 105 11.14 -9.91 -8.49
CA THR A 105 11.13 -8.68 -9.27
C THR A 105 10.49 -7.53 -8.48
N ASP A 106 10.77 -6.30 -8.90
CA ASP A 106 10.22 -5.05 -8.34
C ASP A 106 8.74 -4.80 -8.67
N ALA A 107 8.14 -5.57 -9.57
CA ALA A 107 6.73 -5.50 -9.89
C ALA A 107 5.78 -5.65 -8.67
N GLY A 108 6.26 -6.24 -7.57
CA GLY A 108 5.49 -6.42 -6.33
C GLY A 108 5.88 -5.47 -5.20
N ASP A 109 6.79 -4.52 -5.41
CA ASP A 109 7.29 -3.62 -4.37
C ASP A 109 6.18 -2.75 -3.77
N PHE A 110 6.39 -2.31 -2.53
CA PHE A 110 5.62 -1.19 -2.00
C PHE A 110 6.04 0.09 -2.73
N THR A 111 5.13 1.04 -2.91
CA THR A 111 5.41 2.26 -3.68
C THR A 111 4.99 3.49 -2.90
N LEU A 112 5.90 4.45 -2.76
CA LEU A 112 5.58 5.83 -2.40
C LEU A 112 5.40 6.63 -3.68
N THR A 113 4.32 7.41 -3.78
CA THR A 113 4.01 8.20 -4.97
C THR A 113 4.05 9.70 -4.67
N ALA A 114 4.81 10.47 -5.44
CA ALA A 114 4.89 11.92 -5.32
C ALA A 114 3.87 12.68 -6.20
N TYR A 115 2.82 11.99 -6.65
CA TYR A 115 1.71 12.61 -7.37
C TYR A 115 0.77 13.33 -6.39
N PRO A 116 0.01 14.34 -6.87
CA PRO A 116 -0.99 14.99 -6.04
C PRO A 116 -1.97 13.98 -5.42
N PRO A 117 -2.30 14.11 -4.12
CA PRO A 117 -3.24 13.20 -3.48
C PRO A 117 -4.62 13.27 -4.14
N PRO A 118 -5.41 12.19 -4.06
CA PRO A 118 -6.81 12.25 -4.47
C PRO A 118 -7.56 13.29 -3.63
N PRO A 119 -8.69 13.84 -4.14
CA PRO A 119 -9.50 14.76 -3.37
C PRO A 119 -9.94 14.15 -2.03
N ALA A 120 -9.80 14.90 -0.94
CA ALA A 120 -10.03 14.39 0.42
C ALA A 120 -11.42 13.74 0.61
N TRP A 121 -12.46 14.29 -0.02
CA TRP A 121 -13.82 13.75 0.07
C TRP A 121 -13.96 12.33 -0.47
N ALA A 122 -13.06 11.89 -1.36
CA ALA A 122 -13.15 10.58 -2.01
C ALA A 122 -12.83 9.42 -1.06
N ALA A 123 -11.98 9.64 -0.05
CA ALA A 123 -11.58 8.60 0.91
C ALA A 123 -12.75 8.12 1.79
N ASP A 124 -13.66 9.04 2.13
CA ASP A 124 -14.80 8.78 3.02
C ASP A 124 -16.13 8.68 2.25
N ALA A 125 -16.09 8.73 0.91
CA ALA A 125 -17.29 8.70 0.09
C ALA A 125 -17.91 7.31 0.02
N VAL A 126 -19.23 7.26 0.15
CA VAL A 126 -20.02 6.11 -0.30
C VAL A 126 -20.54 6.41 -1.69
N VAL A 127 -19.98 5.71 -2.70
CA VAL A 127 -20.35 5.93 -4.10
C VAL A 127 -21.52 5.03 -4.49
N TYR A 128 -22.55 5.62 -5.08
CA TYR A 128 -23.67 4.90 -5.69
C TYR A 128 -23.64 5.09 -7.21
N GLN A 129 -23.37 4.03 -7.95
CA GLN A 129 -23.32 4.07 -9.40
C GLN A 129 -24.74 3.99 -9.98
N ILE A 130 -25.13 5.03 -10.74
CA ILE A 130 -26.42 5.12 -11.41
C ILE A 130 -26.25 4.78 -12.90
N PHE A 131 -27.03 3.81 -13.38
CA PHE A 131 -27.28 3.65 -14.81
C PHE A 131 -28.56 4.41 -15.18
N PRO A 132 -28.48 5.57 -15.85
CA PRO A 132 -29.63 6.47 -15.99
C PRO A 132 -30.84 5.82 -16.66
N ASP A 133 -30.62 4.95 -17.65
CA ASP A 133 -31.67 4.21 -18.37
C ASP A 133 -32.49 3.26 -17.47
N ARG A 134 -31.87 2.74 -16.39
CA ARG A 134 -32.45 1.71 -15.52
C ARG A 134 -32.66 2.15 -14.07
N PHE A 135 -32.40 3.41 -13.76
CA PHE A 135 -32.47 3.90 -12.38
C PHE A 135 -33.87 4.32 -11.99
N ALA A 136 -34.38 5.39 -12.62
CA ALA A 136 -35.72 5.88 -12.40
C ALA A 136 -36.15 6.78 -13.55
N ARG A 137 -37.43 6.69 -13.94
CA ARG A 137 -38.01 7.65 -14.88
C ARG A 137 -38.15 9.01 -14.22
N SER A 138 -37.75 10.06 -14.93
CA SER A 138 -37.83 11.45 -14.43
C SER A 138 -39.25 12.01 -14.40
N GLY A 139 -40.21 11.38 -15.10
CA GLY A 139 -41.58 11.87 -15.28
C GLY A 139 -41.70 13.15 -16.14
N ARG A 140 -40.59 13.72 -16.61
CA ARG A 140 -40.57 14.96 -17.40
C ARG A 140 -41.00 14.77 -18.86
N VAL A 141 -40.78 13.57 -19.40
CA VAL A 141 -41.27 13.16 -20.72
C VAL A 141 -42.37 12.15 -20.49
N THR A 142 -43.60 12.52 -20.83
CA THR A 142 -44.80 11.69 -20.69
C THR A 142 -45.25 11.08 -22.01
N GLU A 143 -44.58 11.45 -23.10
CA GLU A 143 -44.87 10.93 -24.44
C GLU A 143 -44.62 9.41 -24.47
N PRO A 144 -45.48 8.65 -25.17
CA PRO A 144 -45.27 7.22 -25.33
C PRO A 144 -43.96 6.95 -26.07
N LEU A 145 -43.35 5.80 -25.78
CA LEU A 145 -42.17 5.35 -26.52
C LEU A 145 -42.52 5.27 -28.02
N PRO A 146 -41.63 5.69 -28.91
CA PRO A 146 -41.86 5.55 -30.34
C PRO A 146 -41.93 4.05 -30.73
N PRO A 147 -42.59 3.69 -31.84
CA PRO A 147 -42.89 2.28 -32.16
C PRO A 147 -41.68 1.36 -32.31
N TRP A 148 -40.52 1.94 -32.59
CA TRP A 148 -39.26 1.22 -32.76
C TRP A 148 -38.50 0.99 -31.44
N ALA A 149 -38.92 1.65 -30.35
CA ALA A 149 -38.29 1.51 -29.04
C ALA A 149 -39.05 0.49 -28.19
N SER A 150 -38.31 -0.45 -27.58
CA SER A 150 -38.84 -1.34 -26.56
C SER A 150 -38.42 -0.83 -25.18
N ALA A 151 -39.34 -0.88 -24.21
CA ALA A 151 -38.95 -0.80 -22.82
C ALA A 151 -38.08 -2.02 -22.49
N ALA A 152 -37.11 -1.83 -21.61
CA ALA A 152 -36.09 -2.82 -21.30
C ALA A 152 -36.19 -3.34 -19.87
#